data_AF-A0A665W511-F1
#
_entry.id   AF-A0A665W511-F1
#
_cell.length_a   1.000
_cell.length_b   1.000
_cell.length_c   1.000
_cell.angle_alpha   90.00
_cell.angle_beta   90.00
_cell.angle_gamma   90.00
#
_symmetry.space_group_name_H-M   'P 1'
#
loop_
_entity.id
_entity.type
_entity.pdbx_description
1 polymer ?
#
loop_
_entity_poly.entity_id
_entity_poly.type
_entity_poly.pdbx_seq_one_letter_code
_entity_poly.pdbx_strand_id
1 'polypeptide(L)'
;MMWKLISCTLCLFVSSQLSSRSVWAAADELEDQVKIEVLFKPEECNPKSKKGDLINLHYDGFLAKDGSQFYCSRSDKAGHPQWFVLGVGQAIKGLDIGITDMCPGEKRKITVPPALAFGEKGKDPVPPNATVIFEVEVYSVSRGPRSIEAFKQMDLDKDNKLTKAEVKEYLKLDYEKTGKPRDEPFYEKILTDIFYKSDHDKDGLISVKEYNIYEHDEL
;
A
#
# COMPACT_ATOMS: atom_id res chain seq x y z
N MET A 1 93.14 6.67 -15.83
CA MET A 1 92.66 6.37 -17.19
C MET A 1 91.14 6.39 -17.16
N MET A 2 90.53 7.14 -18.09
CA MET A 2 89.18 6.98 -18.66
C MET A 2 87.97 7.03 -17.70
N TRP A 3 87.23 8.15 -17.62
CA TRP A 3 86.14 8.68 -18.48
C TRP A 3 84.72 8.21 -18.09
N LYS A 4 83.81 9.21 -18.01
CA LYS A 4 82.37 9.18 -18.39
C LYS A 4 81.40 8.49 -17.39
N LEU A 5 80.20 8.98 -17.07
CA LEU A 5 79.30 9.99 -17.65
C LEU A 5 78.35 10.55 -16.57
N ILE A 6 77.99 11.82 -16.76
CA ILE A 6 76.80 12.49 -16.22
C ILE A 6 75.57 11.97 -16.96
N SER A 7 74.49 11.58 -16.27
CA SER A 7 73.15 11.63 -16.85
C SER A 7 72.06 11.79 -15.80
N CYS A 8 71.47 12.99 -15.87
CA CYS A 8 70.16 13.42 -15.42
C CYS A 8 69.04 12.37 -15.66
N THR A 9 68.11 12.15 -14.73
CA THR A 9 66.67 12.45 -14.91
C THR A 9 65.77 11.90 -13.78
N LEU A 10 64.89 12.80 -13.31
CA LEU A 10 63.55 12.60 -12.73
C LEU A 10 63.37 11.73 -11.47
N CYS A 11 63.39 12.40 -10.32
CA CYS A 11 62.56 12.02 -9.17
C CYS A 11 61.09 12.31 -9.50
N LEU A 12 60.31 11.29 -9.87
CA LEU A 12 58.85 11.35 -9.83
C LEU A 12 58.39 11.03 -8.40
N PHE A 13 58.20 12.09 -7.60
CA PHE A 13 57.35 12.01 -6.42
C PHE A 13 55.91 11.77 -6.89
N VAL A 14 55.46 10.51 -6.86
CA VAL A 14 54.04 10.20 -6.94
C VAL A 14 53.46 10.59 -5.58
N SER A 15 53.00 11.83 -5.46
CA SER A 15 52.16 12.23 -4.33
C SER A 15 50.86 11.44 -4.45
N SER A 16 50.67 10.47 -3.56
CA SER A 16 49.40 9.79 -3.35
C SER A 16 48.41 10.80 -2.78
N GLN A 17 47.82 11.62 -3.64
CA GLN A 17 46.58 12.28 -3.28
C GLN A 17 45.51 11.20 -3.22
N LEU A 18 45.26 10.69 -2.01
CA LEU A 18 43.98 10.10 -1.66
C LEU A 18 42.94 11.17 -1.97
N SER A 19 42.33 11.06 -3.16
CA SER A 19 41.11 11.76 -3.48
C SER A 19 40.07 11.23 -2.49
N SER A 20 39.79 12.03 -1.46
CA SER A 20 38.63 11.88 -0.59
C SER A 20 37.37 12.05 -1.45
N ARG A 21 37.00 11.01 -2.19
CA ARG A 21 35.68 10.87 -2.79
C ARG A 21 34.72 10.56 -1.66
N SER A 22 34.20 11.63 -1.10
CA SER A 22 32.84 11.80 -0.61
C SER A 22 32.08 10.50 -0.31
N VAL A 23 32.23 9.99 0.91
CA VAL A 23 31.22 9.11 1.53
C VAL A 23 30.13 10.03 2.10
N TRP A 24 29.35 10.65 1.21
CA TRP A 24 28.21 11.51 1.60
C TRP A 24 26.92 11.15 0.85
N ALA A 25 26.93 10.12 0.01
CA ALA A 25 25.77 9.76 -0.82
C ALA A 25 24.87 8.67 -0.20
N ALA A 26 25.29 7.99 0.87
CA ALA A 26 24.53 6.86 1.42
C ALA A 26 23.54 7.24 2.53
N ALA A 27 23.62 8.46 3.07
CA ALA A 27 22.74 8.90 4.16
C ALA A 27 21.40 9.46 3.67
N ASP A 28 21.31 9.89 2.40
CA ASP A 28 20.15 10.60 1.84
C ASP A 28 19.08 9.64 1.28
N GLU A 29 19.47 8.45 0.78
CA GLU A 29 18.52 7.47 0.21
C GLU A 29 17.65 6.73 1.25
N LEU A 30 17.91 6.96 2.54
CA LEU A 30 17.15 6.35 3.63
C LEU A 30 16.00 7.23 4.13
N GLU A 31 15.95 8.52 3.76
CA GLU A 31 14.90 9.44 4.19
C GLU A 31 13.57 9.23 3.45
N ASP A 32 13.60 8.61 2.26
CA ASP A 32 12.42 8.46 1.40
C ASP A 32 11.65 7.15 1.59
N GLN A 33 12.10 6.27 2.48
CA GLN A 33 11.46 4.97 2.71
C GLN A 33 10.55 4.98 3.94
N VAL A 34 9.50 4.16 3.89
CA VAL A 34 8.64 3.92 5.05
C VAL A 34 9.40 3.12 6.09
N LYS A 35 9.54 3.65 7.30
CA LYS A 35 10.13 2.90 8.43
C LYS A 35 9.04 2.15 9.16
N ILE A 36 9.18 0.83 9.26
CA ILE A 36 8.22 -0.06 9.92
C ILE A 36 8.85 -0.64 11.18
N GLU A 37 8.19 -0.42 12.32
CA GLU A 37 8.55 -1.01 13.60
C GLU A 37 7.39 -1.89 14.07
N VAL A 38 7.61 -3.20 14.20
CA VAL A 38 6.60 -4.14 14.70
C VAL A 38 6.57 -4.05 16.23
N LEU A 39 5.49 -3.51 16.77
CA LEU A 39 5.30 -3.33 18.21
C LEU A 39 4.82 -4.60 18.89
N PHE A 40 3.96 -5.35 18.20
CA PHE A 40 3.43 -6.62 18.67
C PHE A 40 3.04 -7.49 17.49
N LYS A 41 3.34 -8.79 17.58
CA LYS A 41 2.99 -9.79 16.58
C LYS A 41 2.46 -11.05 17.27
N PRO A 42 1.27 -11.54 16.93
CA PRO A 42 0.76 -12.81 17.44
C PRO A 42 1.65 -13.99 17.04
N GLU A 43 1.60 -15.09 17.82
CA GLU A 43 2.31 -16.33 17.49
C GLU A 43 1.83 -16.93 16.16
N GLU A 44 0.50 -16.97 15.97
CA GLU A 44 -0.12 -17.35 14.71
C GLU A 44 -0.42 -16.11 13.87
N CYS A 45 0.28 -15.97 12.74
CA CYS A 45 0.16 -14.80 11.88
C CYS A 45 -0.38 -15.18 10.50
N ASN A 46 -1.65 -15.58 10.48
CA ASN A 46 -2.39 -15.90 9.26
C ASN A 46 -3.85 -15.44 9.37
N PRO A 47 -4.48 -14.97 8.27
CA PRO A 47 -3.85 -14.66 6.99
C PRO A 47 -3.00 -13.37 7.07
N LYS A 48 -2.02 -13.25 6.18
CA LYS A 48 -1.29 -12.00 5.96
C LYS A 48 -2.00 -11.13 4.93
N SER A 49 -2.04 -9.83 5.18
CA SER A 49 -2.59 -8.83 4.28
C SER A 49 -1.78 -8.71 3.00
N LYS A 50 -2.47 -8.70 1.87
CA LYS A 50 -1.92 -8.40 0.55
C LYS A 50 -2.80 -7.39 -0.17
N LYS A 51 -2.27 -6.79 -1.24
CA LYS A 51 -3.01 -5.88 -2.11
C LYS A 51 -4.36 -6.47 -2.51
N GLY A 52 -5.41 -5.65 -2.40
CA GLY A 52 -6.80 -6.04 -2.66
C GLY A 52 -7.53 -6.68 -1.48
N ASP A 53 -6.86 -7.02 -0.37
CA ASP A 53 -7.54 -7.48 0.85
C ASP A 53 -8.36 -6.36 1.49
N LEU A 54 -9.48 -6.74 2.10
CA LEU A 54 -10.29 -5.88 2.94
C LEU A 54 -9.82 -6.02 4.40
N ILE A 55 -9.32 -4.91 4.94
CA ILE A 55 -8.69 -4.87 6.27
C ILE A 55 -9.52 -4.01 7.19
N ASN A 56 -9.73 -4.48 8.42
CA ASN A 56 -10.29 -3.70 9.52
C ASN A 56 -9.20 -3.39 10.53
N LEU A 57 -8.95 -2.12 10.82
CA LEU A 57 -7.93 -1.73 11.79
C LEU A 57 -8.27 -0.44 12.52
N HIS A 58 -7.63 -0.25 13.67
CA HIS A 58 -7.44 1.06 14.28
C HIS A 58 -6.11 1.66 13.84
N TYR A 59 -6.11 2.97 13.57
CA TYR A 59 -4.90 3.73 13.29
C TYR A 59 -4.99 5.13 13.87
N ASP A 60 -3.90 5.56 14.46
CA ASP A 60 -3.77 6.87 15.09
C ASP A 60 -2.56 7.58 14.48
N GLY A 61 -2.75 8.84 14.08
CA GLY A 61 -1.80 9.61 13.29
C GLY A 61 -1.19 10.77 14.07
N PHE A 62 0.13 10.89 14.01
CA PHE A 62 0.93 11.87 14.75
C PHE A 62 1.93 12.59 13.85
N LEU A 63 2.22 13.86 14.13
CA LEU A 63 3.32 14.58 13.48
C LEU A 63 4.64 14.13 14.08
N ALA A 64 5.61 13.74 13.25
CA ALA A 64 6.93 13.31 13.73
C ALA A 64 7.72 14.44 14.42
N LYS A 65 7.44 15.70 14.04
CA LYS A 65 8.15 16.89 14.53
C LYS A 65 7.96 17.14 16.03
N ASP A 66 6.73 16.97 16.53
CA ASP A 66 6.36 17.34 17.90
C ASP A 66 5.51 16.28 18.63
N GLY A 67 5.17 15.19 17.95
CA GLY A 67 4.32 14.12 18.49
C GLY A 67 2.85 14.49 18.61
N SER A 68 2.42 15.64 18.09
CA SER A 68 1.02 16.05 18.15
C SER A 68 0.14 15.10 17.33
N GLN A 69 -0.99 14.69 17.93
CA GLN A 69 -1.94 13.79 17.27
C GLN A 69 -2.85 14.60 16.35
N PHE A 70 -2.91 14.23 15.08
CA PHE A 70 -3.79 14.86 14.09
C PHE A 70 -5.02 14.01 13.76
N TYR A 71 -5.00 12.71 14.09
CA TYR A 71 -6.10 11.79 13.85
C TYR A 71 -6.09 10.65 14.86
N CYS A 72 -7.27 10.19 15.29
CA CYS A 72 -7.40 9.07 16.20
C CYS A 72 -8.67 8.28 15.87
N SER A 73 -8.50 7.09 15.29
CA SER A 73 -9.63 6.22 14.92
C SER A 73 -10.48 5.78 16.11
N ARG A 74 -9.96 5.89 17.35
CA ARG A 74 -10.66 5.49 18.58
C ARG A 74 -11.55 6.59 19.17
N SER A 75 -11.26 7.86 18.87
CA SER A 75 -12.14 8.98 19.24
C SER A 75 -12.99 9.44 18.06
N ASP A 76 -12.46 9.33 16.85
CA ASP A 76 -13.20 9.57 15.61
C ASP A 76 -14.13 8.37 15.31
N LYS A 77 -15.10 8.58 14.41
CA LYS A 77 -16.00 7.51 13.92
C LYS A 77 -16.71 6.71 15.03
N ALA A 78 -17.02 7.35 16.16
CA ALA A 78 -17.63 6.73 17.34
C ALA A 78 -16.78 5.57 17.93
N GLY A 79 -15.47 5.58 17.68
CA GLY A 79 -14.52 4.61 18.20
C GLY A 79 -14.53 3.25 17.50
N HIS A 80 -15.15 3.15 16.33
CA HIS A 80 -15.14 1.92 15.54
C HIS A 80 -13.87 1.80 14.68
N PRO A 81 -13.28 0.59 14.55
CA PRO A 81 -12.18 0.37 13.62
C PRO A 81 -12.65 0.56 12.18
N GLN A 82 -11.77 1.08 11.33
CA GLN A 82 -12.11 1.47 9.97
C GLN A 82 -11.79 0.34 8.98
N TRP A 83 -12.69 0.17 8.01
CA TRP A 83 -12.48 -0.71 6.86
C TRP A 83 -11.84 0.05 5.70
N PHE A 84 -10.85 -0.57 5.08
CA PHE A 84 -10.22 -0.09 3.85
C PHE A 84 -9.73 -1.29 3.01
N VAL A 85 -9.64 -1.08 1.70
CA VAL A 85 -9.03 -2.03 0.79
C VAL A 85 -7.54 -1.67 0.66
N LEU A 86 -6.65 -2.65 0.81
CA LEU A 86 -5.20 -2.41 0.83
C LEU A 86 -4.65 -2.21 -0.58
N GLY A 87 -3.76 -1.22 -0.77
CA GLY A 87 -2.95 -1.08 -1.98
C GLY A 87 -3.71 -0.53 -3.19
N VAL A 88 -4.84 0.13 -2.93
CA VAL A 88 -5.75 0.68 -3.94
C VAL A 88 -5.86 2.21 -3.89
N GLY A 89 -4.99 2.85 -3.10
CA GLY A 89 -4.99 4.31 -2.95
C GLY A 89 -6.17 4.88 -2.15
N GLN A 90 -6.82 4.05 -1.31
CA GLN A 90 -7.81 4.54 -0.33
C GLN A 90 -7.14 5.23 0.86
N ALA A 91 -5.88 4.92 1.13
CA ALA A 91 -5.02 5.57 2.11
C ALA A 91 -3.82 6.24 1.43
N ILE A 92 -3.00 6.96 2.21
CA ILE A 92 -1.70 7.46 1.72
C ILE A 92 -0.79 6.27 1.36
N LYS A 93 0.09 6.46 0.37
CA LYS A 93 0.98 5.39 -0.14
C LYS A 93 1.80 4.72 0.97
N GLY A 94 2.29 5.49 1.93
CA GLY A 94 3.10 4.95 3.01
C GLY A 94 2.34 4.04 3.97
N LEU A 95 1.04 4.25 4.16
CA LEU A 95 0.20 3.34 4.95
C LEU A 95 -0.05 2.03 4.18
N ASP A 96 -0.33 2.11 2.87
CA ASP A 96 -0.46 0.90 2.03
C ASP A 96 0.81 0.03 2.11
N ILE A 97 1.99 0.65 2.04
CA ILE A 97 3.28 -0.03 2.21
C ILE A 97 3.40 -0.61 3.64
N GLY A 98 3.17 0.21 4.66
CA GLY A 98 3.38 -0.17 6.06
C GLY A 98 2.46 -1.27 6.60
N ILE A 99 1.26 -1.41 6.02
CA ILE A 99 0.25 -2.40 6.43
C ILE A 99 0.34 -3.70 5.62
N THR A 100 1.14 -3.76 4.56
CA THR A 100 1.40 -5.00 3.82
C THR A 100 2.04 -6.06 4.73
N ASP A 101 1.67 -7.33 4.56
CA ASP A 101 2.15 -8.47 5.38
C ASP A 101 1.83 -8.39 6.88
N MET A 102 0.79 -7.63 7.26
CA MET A 102 0.24 -7.67 8.62
C MET A 102 -0.78 -8.80 8.79
N CYS A 103 -0.92 -9.32 10.00
CA CYS A 103 -1.97 -10.27 10.37
C CYS A 103 -2.92 -9.70 11.45
N PRO A 104 -4.12 -10.30 11.62
CA PRO A 104 -5.02 -9.95 12.72
C PRO A 104 -4.32 -10.02 14.08
N GLY A 105 -4.47 -8.98 14.88
CA GLY A 105 -3.82 -8.79 16.17
C GLY A 105 -2.46 -8.09 16.11
N GLU A 106 -1.82 -7.96 14.94
CA GLU A 106 -0.51 -7.31 14.81
C GLU A 106 -0.61 -5.79 15.01
N LYS A 107 0.43 -5.22 15.67
CA LYS A 107 0.57 -3.78 15.89
C LYS A 107 1.88 -3.28 15.31
N ARG A 108 1.84 -2.16 14.59
CA ARG A 108 3.03 -1.52 14.02
C ARG A 108 3.03 -0.03 14.30
N LYS A 109 4.24 0.52 14.39
CA LYS A 109 4.53 1.94 14.24
C LYS A 109 5.14 2.16 12.86
N ILE A 110 4.53 3.04 12.07
CA ILE A 110 4.86 3.27 10.67
C ILE A 110 5.22 4.76 10.53
N THR A 111 6.49 5.06 10.31
CA THR A 111 6.94 6.42 10.01
C THR A 111 6.96 6.62 8.51
N VAL A 112 6.22 7.61 8.04
CA VAL A 112 6.00 7.87 6.62
C VAL A 112 6.59 9.24 6.24
N PRO A 113 7.57 9.29 5.32
CA PRO A 113 8.12 10.54 4.84
C PRO A 113 7.11 11.31 3.98
N PRO A 114 7.31 12.63 3.78
CA PRO A 114 6.29 13.48 3.18
C PRO A 114 5.87 13.05 1.78
N ALA A 115 6.81 12.56 0.95
CA ALA A 115 6.58 12.09 -0.41
C ALA A 115 5.59 10.91 -0.49
N LEU A 116 5.50 10.11 0.58
CA LEU A 116 4.60 8.96 0.71
C LEU A 116 3.38 9.25 1.62
N ALA A 117 3.29 10.47 2.16
CA ALA A 117 2.22 10.94 3.02
C ALA A 117 1.34 11.99 2.31
N PHE A 118 1.38 13.24 2.76
CA PHE A 118 0.56 14.35 2.26
C PHE A 118 1.33 15.33 1.36
N GLY A 119 2.62 15.06 1.09
CA GLY A 119 3.47 15.81 0.16
C GLY A 119 3.65 17.28 0.51
N GLU A 120 4.06 18.05 -0.50
CA GLU A 120 4.32 19.50 -0.40
C GLU A 120 3.08 20.33 -0.06
N LYS A 121 1.88 19.80 -0.32
CA LYS A 121 0.63 20.51 -0.03
C LYS A 121 0.17 20.33 1.41
N GLY A 122 0.52 19.22 2.05
CA GLY A 122 -0.07 18.83 3.33
C GLY A 122 -1.57 18.56 3.17
N LYS A 123 -2.26 18.44 4.32
CA LYS A 123 -3.71 18.33 4.42
C LYS A 123 -4.12 18.64 5.85
N ASP A 124 -4.86 19.72 6.07
CA ASP A 124 -5.23 20.16 7.41
C ASP A 124 -5.77 19.00 8.28
N PRO A 125 -5.26 18.84 9.52
CA PRO A 125 -4.31 19.72 10.22
C PRO A 125 -2.81 19.37 10.00
N VAL A 126 -2.48 18.49 9.05
CA VAL A 126 -1.10 18.09 8.71
C VAL A 126 -0.44 19.14 7.79
N PRO A 127 0.68 19.75 8.20
CA PRO A 127 1.33 20.80 7.40
C PRO A 127 2.02 20.25 6.14
N PRO A 128 2.34 21.13 5.17
CA PRO A 128 3.25 20.85 4.06
C PRO A 128 4.53 20.13 4.49
N ASN A 129 4.97 19.17 3.69
CA ASN A 129 6.25 18.46 3.88
C ASN A 129 6.40 17.80 5.26
N ALA A 130 5.30 17.41 5.90
CA ALA A 130 5.34 16.76 7.21
C ALA A 130 5.65 15.26 7.08
N THR A 131 6.62 14.80 7.87
CA THR A 131 6.76 13.38 8.21
C THR A 131 5.71 13.04 9.27
N VAL A 132 5.00 11.94 9.06
CA VAL A 132 3.92 11.48 9.95
C VAL A 132 4.23 10.09 10.48
N ILE A 133 3.72 9.81 11.67
CA ILE A 133 3.85 8.51 12.33
C ILE A 133 2.44 7.96 12.52
N PHE A 134 2.25 6.70 12.15
CA PHE A 134 1.03 5.98 12.42
C PHE A 134 1.27 4.84 13.39
N GLU A 135 0.43 4.72 14.40
CA GLU A 135 0.32 3.51 15.19
C GLU A 135 -0.91 2.75 14.72
N VAL A 136 -0.73 1.51 14.28
CA VAL A 136 -1.78 0.69 13.67
C VAL A 136 -1.99 -0.61 14.44
N GLU A 137 -3.23 -1.06 14.54
CA GLU A 137 -3.63 -2.35 15.10
C GLU A 137 -4.66 -3.01 14.20
N VAL A 138 -4.30 -4.13 13.58
CA VAL A 138 -5.18 -4.87 12.66
C VAL A 138 -6.11 -5.79 13.44
N TYR A 139 -7.40 -5.73 13.16
CA TYR A 139 -8.42 -6.59 13.77
C TYR A 139 -8.87 -7.72 12.85
N SER A 140 -8.93 -7.46 11.54
CA SER A 140 -9.36 -8.44 10.56
C SER A 140 -8.66 -8.23 9.23
N VAL A 141 -8.31 -9.34 8.59
CA VAL A 141 -7.85 -9.40 7.21
C VAL A 141 -8.76 -10.39 6.51
N SER A 142 -9.47 -9.92 5.49
CA SER A 142 -10.36 -10.73 4.68
C SER A 142 -10.05 -10.52 3.21
N ARG A 143 -10.32 -11.52 2.37
CA ARG A 143 -10.17 -11.34 0.92
C ARG A 143 -11.15 -10.26 0.49
N GLY A 144 -10.63 -9.19 -0.09
CA GLY A 144 -11.48 -8.09 -0.51
C GLY A 144 -12.33 -8.49 -1.72
N PRO A 145 -13.41 -7.73 -1.97
CA PRO A 145 -14.36 -8.00 -3.05
C PRO A 145 -13.77 -7.84 -4.45
N ARG A 146 -12.49 -7.43 -4.57
CA ARG A 146 -11.73 -7.29 -5.82
C ARG A 146 -10.42 -8.10 -5.86
N SER A 147 -10.31 -9.16 -5.05
CA SER A 147 -9.16 -10.07 -5.12
C SER A 147 -9.23 -10.97 -6.36
N ILE A 148 -8.08 -11.37 -6.92
CA ILE A 148 -8.03 -12.38 -8.01
C ILE A 148 -8.70 -13.70 -7.56
N GLU A 149 -8.63 -14.04 -6.28
CA GLU A 149 -9.37 -15.17 -5.74
C GLU A 149 -10.89 -14.97 -5.81
N ALA A 150 -11.39 -13.78 -5.47
CA ALA A 150 -12.82 -13.46 -5.62
C ALA A 150 -13.25 -13.44 -7.09
N PHE A 151 -12.41 -12.90 -7.99
CA PHE A 151 -12.62 -12.97 -9.43
C PHE A 151 -12.84 -14.41 -9.89
N LYS A 152 -11.91 -15.31 -9.54
CA LYS A 152 -11.98 -16.74 -9.89
C LYS A 152 -13.17 -17.48 -9.28
N GLN A 153 -13.75 -16.96 -8.19
CA GLN A 153 -14.97 -17.52 -7.60
C GLN A 153 -16.23 -17.05 -8.33
N MET A 154 -16.20 -15.85 -8.92
CA MET A 154 -17.30 -15.29 -9.70
C MET A 154 -17.30 -15.78 -11.15
N ASP A 155 -16.12 -15.94 -11.75
CA ASP A 155 -15.92 -16.45 -13.11
C ASP A 155 -16.22 -17.97 -13.14
N LEU A 156 -17.49 -18.30 -13.39
CA LEU A 156 -18.01 -19.67 -13.27
C LEU A 156 -17.60 -20.52 -14.47
N ASP A 157 -17.51 -19.92 -15.65
CA ASP A 157 -17.14 -20.58 -16.89
C ASP A 157 -15.63 -20.55 -17.20
N LYS A 158 -14.86 -19.77 -16.41
CA LYS A 158 -13.40 -19.65 -16.45
C LYS A 158 -12.89 -18.99 -17.73
N ASP A 159 -13.67 -18.10 -18.32
CA ASP A 159 -13.30 -17.36 -19.53
C ASP A 159 -12.44 -16.12 -19.24
N ASN A 160 -12.15 -15.84 -17.96
CA ASN A 160 -11.44 -14.66 -17.47
C ASN A 160 -12.18 -13.33 -17.72
N LYS A 161 -13.50 -13.38 -17.79
CA LYS A 161 -14.38 -12.22 -17.85
C LYS A 161 -15.54 -12.43 -16.90
N LEU A 162 -16.14 -11.34 -16.42
CA LEU A 162 -17.33 -11.40 -15.57
C LEU A 162 -18.53 -10.84 -16.32
N THR A 163 -19.55 -11.67 -16.47
CA THR A 163 -20.87 -11.27 -16.95
C THR A 163 -21.71 -10.68 -15.81
N LYS A 164 -22.75 -9.90 -16.15
CA LYS A 164 -23.74 -9.44 -15.16
C LYS A 164 -24.41 -10.58 -14.40
N ALA A 165 -24.58 -11.75 -15.05
CA ALA A 165 -25.22 -12.91 -14.46
C ALA A 165 -24.35 -13.52 -13.35
N GLU A 166 -23.06 -13.69 -13.60
CA GLU A 166 -22.09 -14.20 -12.62
C GLU A 166 -21.94 -13.27 -11.41
N VAL A 167 -21.78 -11.97 -11.67
CA VAL A 167 -21.70 -10.97 -10.59
C VAL A 167 -23.00 -10.97 -9.77
N LYS A 168 -24.16 -11.10 -10.43
CA LYS A 168 -25.46 -11.18 -9.74
C LYS A 168 -25.55 -12.41 -8.84
N GLU A 169 -25.18 -13.58 -9.34
CA GLU A 169 -25.24 -14.83 -8.61
C GLU A 169 -24.34 -14.79 -7.37
N TYR A 170 -23.12 -14.26 -7.51
CA TYR A 170 -22.22 -14.06 -6.38
C TYR A 170 -22.82 -13.14 -5.31
N LEU A 171 -23.39 -11.99 -5.72
CA LEU A 171 -24.03 -11.06 -4.78
C LEU A 171 -25.23 -11.70 -4.08
N LYS A 172 -26.03 -12.50 -4.78
CA LYS A 172 -27.15 -13.24 -4.16
C LYS A 172 -26.64 -14.16 -3.05
N LEU A 173 -25.65 -14.99 -3.36
CA LEU A 173 -25.05 -15.91 -2.39
C LEU A 173 -24.42 -15.18 -1.19
N ASP A 174 -23.79 -14.02 -1.41
CA ASP A 174 -23.20 -13.22 -0.32
C ASP A 174 -24.28 -12.65 0.62
N TYR A 175 -25.35 -12.05 0.07
CA TYR A 175 -26.44 -11.51 0.89
C TYR A 175 -27.24 -12.61 1.61
N GLU A 176 -27.41 -13.78 1.00
CA GLU A 176 -28.06 -14.94 1.63
C GLU A 176 -27.28 -15.43 2.86
N LYS A 177 -25.94 -15.47 2.80
CA LYS A 177 -25.10 -15.82 3.96
C LYS A 177 -25.31 -14.88 5.15
N THR A 178 -25.64 -13.60 4.90
CA THR A 178 -25.93 -12.62 5.97
C THR A 178 -27.33 -12.76 6.57
N GLY A 179 -28.16 -13.68 6.05
CA GLY A 179 -29.56 -13.85 6.47
C GLY A 179 -30.47 -12.69 6.09
N LYS A 180 -30.04 -11.84 5.14
CA LYS A 180 -30.79 -10.65 4.68
C LYS A 180 -30.85 -10.64 3.14
N PRO A 181 -31.69 -11.51 2.53
CA PRO A 181 -31.85 -11.53 1.08
C PRO A 181 -32.40 -10.19 0.57
N ARG A 182 -32.09 -9.86 -0.68
CA ARG A 182 -32.52 -8.63 -1.34
C ARG A 182 -33.43 -8.94 -2.52
N ASP A 183 -34.18 -7.94 -2.97
CA ASP A 183 -35.08 -8.06 -4.11
C ASP A 183 -34.35 -7.82 -5.44
N GLU A 184 -34.92 -8.30 -6.55
CA GLU A 184 -34.31 -8.20 -7.88
C GLU A 184 -33.97 -6.75 -8.29
N PRO A 185 -34.83 -5.73 -8.06
CA PRO A 185 -34.52 -4.34 -8.38
C PRO A 185 -33.26 -3.79 -7.69
N PHE A 186 -32.97 -4.25 -6.46
CA PHE A 186 -31.76 -3.89 -5.74
C PHE A 186 -30.52 -4.39 -6.48
N TYR A 187 -30.53 -5.64 -6.94
CA TYR A 187 -29.42 -6.23 -7.69
C TYR A 187 -29.22 -5.52 -9.04
N GLU A 188 -30.29 -5.26 -9.79
CA GLU A 188 -30.18 -4.58 -11.09
C GLU A 188 -29.57 -3.17 -10.95
N LYS A 189 -29.94 -2.43 -9.90
CA LYS A 189 -29.35 -1.12 -9.60
C LYS A 189 -27.86 -1.23 -9.30
N ILE A 190 -27.47 -2.16 -8.42
CA ILE A 190 -26.07 -2.37 -8.05
C ILE A 190 -25.24 -2.83 -9.26
N LEU A 191 -25.73 -3.76 -10.06
CA LEU A 191 -25.04 -4.25 -11.25
C LEU A 191 -24.83 -3.14 -12.27
N THR A 192 -25.83 -2.28 -12.46
CA THR A 192 -25.71 -1.11 -13.33
C THR A 192 -24.58 -0.20 -12.86
N ASP A 193 -24.52 0.11 -11.56
CA ASP A 193 -23.46 0.94 -10.98
C ASP A 193 -22.08 0.28 -11.06
N ILE A 194 -21.99 -1.04 -10.87
CA ILE A 194 -20.74 -1.81 -10.97
C ILE A 194 -20.18 -1.73 -12.38
N PHE A 195 -20.98 -2.12 -13.39
CA PHE A 195 -20.54 -2.16 -14.78
C PHE A 195 -20.25 -0.76 -15.29
N TYR A 196 -21.08 0.25 -14.99
CA TYR A 196 -20.81 1.64 -15.38
C TYR A 196 -19.45 2.16 -14.89
N LYS A 197 -18.97 1.69 -13.73
CA LYS A 197 -17.68 2.12 -13.16
C LYS A 197 -16.49 1.28 -13.60
N SER A 198 -16.71 0.03 -13.99
CA SER A 198 -15.64 -0.96 -14.16
C SER A 198 -15.45 -1.37 -15.61
N ASP A 199 -16.53 -1.46 -16.40
CA ASP A 199 -16.51 -1.76 -17.83
C ASP A 199 -16.05 -0.51 -18.59
N HIS A 200 -14.74 -0.42 -18.80
CA HIS A 200 -14.08 0.76 -19.36
C HIS A 200 -14.11 0.75 -20.89
N ASP A 201 -14.03 -0.43 -21.49
CA ASP A 201 -14.10 -0.58 -22.95
C ASP A 201 -15.54 -0.70 -23.50
N LYS A 202 -16.53 -0.84 -22.60
CA LYS A 202 -17.97 -0.90 -22.88
C LYS A 202 -18.37 -2.14 -23.67
N ASP A 203 -17.65 -3.25 -23.50
CA ASP A 203 -17.99 -4.53 -24.13
C ASP A 203 -19.12 -5.29 -23.39
N GLY A 204 -19.55 -4.78 -22.23
CA GLY A 204 -20.61 -5.36 -21.41
C GLY A 204 -20.14 -6.47 -20.48
N LEU A 205 -18.83 -6.70 -20.40
CA LEU A 205 -18.14 -7.64 -19.54
C LEU A 205 -17.17 -6.87 -18.63
N ILE A 206 -16.64 -7.54 -17.62
CA ILE A 206 -15.54 -7.01 -16.81
C ILE A 206 -14.38 -7.99 -16.95
N SER A 207 -13.37 -7.61 -17.72
CA SER A 207 -12.14 -8.39 -17.85
C SER A 207 -11.34 -8.40 -16.53
N VAL A 208 -10.38 -9.33 -16.39
CA VAL A 208 -9.42 -9.34 -15.24
C VAL A 208 -8.75 -7.96 -15.06
N LYS A 209 -8.36 -7.33 -16.17
CA LYS A 209 -7.70 -6.02 -16.17
C LYS A 209 -8.60 -4.90 -15.66
N GLU A 210 -9.87 -4.92 -16.03
CA GLU A 210 -10.86 -3.94 -15.57
C GLU A 210 -11.30 -4.19 -14.13
N TYR A 211 -11.41 -5.46 -13.76
CA TYR A 211 -11.69 -5.86 -12.38
C TYR A 211 -10.57 -5.40 -11.43
N ASN A 212 -9.33 -5.57 -11.86
CA ASN A 212 -8.13 -5.16 -11.15
C ASN A 212 -7.58 -3.83 -11.71
N ILE A 213 -8.32 -2.74 -11.48
CA ILE A 213 -7.95 -1.34 -11.83
C ILE A 213 -6.52 -0.94 -11.33
N TYR A 214 -5.91 -1.75 -10.46
CA TYR A 214 -4.62 -1.47 -9.84
C TYR A 214 -3.44 -2.27 -10.43
N GLU A 215 -3.59 -2.93 -11.58
CA GLU A 215 -2.44 -3.42 -12.36
C GLU A 215 -1.63 -2.25 -12.93
N HIS A 216 -0.80 -1.65 -12.07
CA HIS A 216 0.57 -1.37 -12.46
C HIS A 216 1.43 -2.44 -11.80
N ASP A 217 2.04 -3.26 -12.66
CA ASP A 217 3.26 -4.05 -12.45
C ASP A 217 3.17 -5.48 -11.88
N GLU A 218 2.15 -6.29 -12.21
CA GLU A 218 2.32 -7.76 -12.15
C GLU A 218 1.62 -8.51 -13.31
N LEU A 219 2.04 -8.23 -14.55
CA LEU A 219 2.12 -9.19 -15.67
C LEU A 219 3.30 -8.81 -16.59
#